data_AF-A0A1K2F9D3-F1
#
_entry.id   AF-A0A1K2F9D3-F1
#
_cell.length_a   1.000
_cell.length_b   1.000
_cell.length_c   1.000
_cell.angle_alpha   90.00
_cell.angle_beta   90.00
_cell.angle_gamma   90.00
#
_symmetry.space_group_name_H-M   'P 1'
#
loop_
_entity.id
_entity.type
_entity.pdbx_description
1 polymer ?
#
loop_
_entity_poly.entity_id
_entity_poly.type
_entity_poly.pdbx_seq_one_letter_code
_entity_poly.pdbx_strand_id
1 'polypeptide(L)'
;MTWTACTARSRRITQVAGGVLESVPASDGSAYREYVLTPKGKALFPVIVALRQWGEQNFFAPGEPHSQLVDRRQGHRLRALEVLSADGRRLDPGDTTVHKISTQ
;
A
#
# COMPACT_ATOMS: atom_id res chain seq x y z
N MET A 1 24.84 -17.12 -16.93
CA MET A 1 23.78 -16.12 -17.20
C MET A 1 23.79 -15.10 -16.08
N THR A 2 24.46 -13.99 -16.31
CA THR A 2 24.65 -12.89 -15.37
C THR A 2 23.42 -11.99 -15.40
N TRP A 3 22.68 -11.94 -14.29
CA TRP A 3 21.59 -10.99 -14.11
C TRP A 3 22.17 -9.64 -13.69
N THR A 4 22.34 -8.74 -14.65
CA THR A 4 22.57 -7.32 -14.37
C THR A 4 21.32 -6.56 -14.81
N ALA A 5 20.35 -6.43 -13.91
CA ALA A 5 19.17 -5.59 -14.13
C ALA A 5 19.09 -4.52 -13.03
N CYS A 6 19.76 -3.40 -13.31
CA CYS A 6 19.59 -2.14 -12.61
C CYS A 6 18.12 -1.68 -12.79
N THR A 7 17.25 -1.91 -11.81
CA THR A 7 15.80 -1.59 -11.89
C THR A 7 15.36 -0.60 -10.81
N ALA A 8 16.21 0.36 -10.45
CA ALA A 8 15.84 1.42 -9.50
C ALA A 8 15.10 2.62 -10.14
N ARG A 9 15.00 2.69 -11.48
CA ARG A 9 14.45 3.87 -12.19
C ARG A 9 13.00 3.72 -12.70
N SER A 10 12.44 2.50 -12.74
CA SER A 10 11.11 2.29 -13.36
C SER A 10 9.91 2.55 -12.45
N ARG A 11 10.04 2.48 -11.11
CA ARG A 11 8.86 2.63 -10.22
C ARG A 11 8.31 4.06 -10.15
N ARG A 12 9.18 5.07 -10.35
CA ARG A 12 8.80 6.49 -10.19
C ARG A 12 7.88 6.99 -11.31
N ILE A 13 8.12 6.58 -12.55
CA ILE A 13 7.33 7.02 -13.71
C ILE A 13 5.93 6.39 -13.68
N THR A 14 5.81 5.13 -13.24
CA THR A 14 4.53 4.42 -13.23
C THR A 14 3.54 4.94 -12.18
N GLN A 15 4.01 5.43 -11.02
CA GLN A 15 3.10 6.01 -10.01
C GLN A 15 2.56 7.39 -10.43
N VAL A 16 3.33 8.19 -11.16
CA VAL A 16 2.87 9.46 -11.72
C VAL A 16 1.89 9.21 -12.87
N ALA A 17 2.20 8.26 -13.76
CA ALA A 17 1.30 7.85 -14.84
C ALA A 17 -0.01 7.22 -14.33
N GLY A 18 0.03 6.53 -13.19
CA GLY A 18 -1.14 5.95 -12.52
C GLY A 18 -1.94 6.93 -11.65
N GLY A 19 -1.51 8.20 -11.53
CA GLY A 19 -2.16 9.24 -10.74
C GLY A 19 -2.07 9.01 -9.23
N VAL A 20 -1.08 8.27 -8.74
CA VAL A 20 -0.86 7.96 -7.30
C VAL A 20 0.01 9.02 -6.64
N LEU A 21 0.98 9.55 -7.38
CA LEU A 21 1.86 10.63 -6.95
C LEU A 21 1.73 11.81 -7.91
N GLU A 22 1.70 13.00 -7.35
CA GLU A 22 1.79 14.24 -8.09
C GLU A 22 3.13 14.91 -7.81
N SER A 23 3.72 15.49 -8.85
CA SER A 23 4.97 16.24 -8.76
C SER A 23 4.63 17.71 -8.56
N VAL A 24 4.93 18.25 -7.39
CA VAL A 24 4.76 19.68 -7.08
C VAL A 24 6.14 20.38 -7.03
N PRO A 25 6.22 21.68 -7.35
CA PRO A 25 7.45 22.45 -7.16
C PRO A 25 7.89 22.38 -5.69
N ALA A 26 9.19 22.22 -5.43
CA ALA A 26 9.67 22.26 -4.06
C ALA A 26 9.39 23.63 -3.41
N SER A 27 8.97 23.61 -2.15
CA SER A 27 8.57 24.81 -1.42
C SER A 27 9.77 25.74 -1.12
N ASP A 28 10.99 25.26 -1.36
CA ASP A 28 12.26 25.95 -1.11
C ASP A 28 12.79 26.74 -2.32
N GLY A 29 12.06 26.78 -3.43
CA GLY A 29 12.47 27.51 -4.65
C GLY A 29 13.64 26.86 -5.40
N SER A 30 14.06 25.66 -5.01
CA SER A 30 15.08 24.90 -5.73
C SER A 30 14.48 24.19 -6.96
N ALA A 31 15.34 23.73 -7.88
CA ALA A 31 14.91 22.91 -9.02
C ALA A 31 14.38 21.51 -8.63
N TYR A 32 14.27 21.21 -7.33
CA TYR A 32 13.70 19.95 -6.86
C TYR A 32 12.19 19.93 -6.98
N ARG A 33 11.67 18.71 -7.16
CA ARG A 33 10.24 18.41 -7.22
C ARG A 33 9.90 17.55 -6.03
N GLU A 34 8.90 17.97 -5.26
CA GLU A 34 8.31 17.18 -4.18
C GLU A 34 7.27 16.22 -4.76
N TYR A 35 7.14 15.04 -4.16
CA TYR A 35 6.14 14.04 -4.54
C TYR A 35 5.10 13.93 -3.44
N VAL A 36 3.88 14.37 -3.75
CA VAL A 36 2.75 14.30 -2.82
C VAL A 36 1.80 13.20 -3.24
N LEU A 37 1.24 12.51 -2.24
CA LEU A 37 0.19 11.51 -2.48
C LEU A 37 -1.08 12.21 -2.93
N THR A 38 -1.58 11.83 -4.09
CA THR A 38 -2.91 12.23 -4.56
C THR A 38 -4.00 11.57 -3.67
N PRO A 39 -5.27 11.99 -3.77
CA PRO A 39 -6.37 11.26 -3.13
C PRO A 39 -6.38 9.77 -3.49
N LYS A 40 -6.10 9.43 -4.76
CA LYS A 40 -5.97 8.04 -5.22
C LYS A 40 -4.80 7.32 -4.55
N GLY A 41 -3.67 8.00 -4.35
CA GLY A 41 -2.53 7.44 -3.63
C GLY A 41 -2.81 7.21 -2.15
N LYS A 42 -3.51 8.13 -1.49
CA LYS A 42 -3.96 7.96 -0.10
C LYS A 42 -4.94 6.78 0.05
N ALA A 43 -5.79 6.54 -0.95
CA ALA A 43 -6.71 5.41 -0.97
C ALA A 43 -6.02 4.03 -1.02
N LEU A 44 -4.71 3.96 -1.31
CA LEU A 44 -3.93 2.72 -1.26
C LEU A 44 -3.49 2.33 0.16
N PHE A 45 -3.77 3.16 1.17
CA PHE A 45 -3.38 2.87 2.55
C PHE A 45 -3.80 1.47 3.04
N PRO A 46 -5.03 0.97 2.81
CA PRO A 46 -5.42 -0.39 3.21
C PRO A 46 -4.55 -1.49 2.57
N VAL A 47 -4.13 -1.30 1.31
CA VAL A 47 -3.25 -2.25 0.61
C VAL A 47 -1.86 -2.29 1.27
N ILE A 48 -1.33 -1.12 1.63
CA ILE A 48 -0.03 -1.01 2.32
C ILE A 48 -0.11 -1.68 3.71
N VAL A 49 -1.20 -1.46 4.45
CA VAL A 49 -1.43 -2.09 5.75
C VAL A 49 -1.50 -3.62 5.61
N ALA A 50 -2.24 -4.13 4.60
CA ALA A 50 -2.36 -5.56 4.37
C ALA A 50 -1.00 -6.22 4.08
N LEU A 51 -0.21 -5.61 3.18
CA LEU A 51 1.13 -6.12 2.85
C LEU A 51 2.08 -6.10 4.06
N ARG A 52 2.01 -5.05 4.89
CA ARG A 52 2.81 -4.97 6.12
C ARG A 52 2.42 -6.06 7.11
N GLN A 53 1.13 -6.22 7.39
CA GLN A 53 0.66 -7.25 8.33
C GLN A 53 1.00 -8.67 7.84
N TRP A 54 0.85 -8.92 6.54
CA TRP A 54 1.27 -10.19 5.93
C TRP A 54 2.79 -10.42 6.07
N GLY A 55 3.60 -9.40 5.81
CA GLY A 55 5.05 -9.47 5.99
C GLY A 55 5.45 -9.75 7.45
N GLU A 56 4.84 -9.03 8.40
CA GLU A 56 5.05 -9.23 9.85
C GLU A 56 4.73 -10.67 10.30
N GLN A 57 3.75 -11.32 9.68
CA GLN A 57 3.33 -12.69 10.02
C GLN A 57 4.18 -13.80 9.37
N ASN A 58 4.82 -13.52 8.22
CA ASN A 58 5.42 -14.56 7.38
C ASN A 58 6.94 -14.43 7.19
N PHE A 59 7.54 -13.26 7.45
CA PHE A 59 8.94 -12.98 7.12
C PHE A 59 9.84 -12.70 8.34
N PHE A 60 9.30 -12.77 9.55
CA PHE A 60 10.08 -12.53 10.77
C PHE A 60 10.07 -13.77 11.66
N ALA A 61 11.25 -14.13 12.17
CA ALA A 61 11.34 -15.15 13.19
C ALA A 61 10.77 -14.64 14.53
N PRO A 62 10.33 -15.53 15.43
CA PRO A 62 9.91 -15.13 16.77
C PRO A 62 11.01 -14.32 17.48
N GLY A 63 10.71 -13.07 17.84
CA GLY A 63 11.63 -12.17 18.54
C GLY A 63 12.60 -11.38 17.65
N GLU A 64 12.52 -11.52 16.32
CA GLU A 64 13.32 -10.71 15.40
C GLU A 64 12.88 -9.24 15.43
N PRO A 65 13.80 -8.26 15.53
CA PRO A 65 13.45 -6.85 15.49
C PRO A 65 12.81 -6.46 14.15
N HIS A 66 11.62 -5.88 14.20
CA HIS A 66 10.93 -5.36 13.02
C HIS A 66 10.16 -4.07 13.31
N SER A 67 9.96 -3.25 12.28
CA SER A 67 9.12 -2.05 12.40
C SER A 67 7.64 -2.44 12.46
N GLN A 68 6.88 -1.76 13.32
CA GLN A 68 5.45 -1.96 13.49
C GLN A 68 4.67 -0.71 13.08
N LEU A 69 3.49 -0.91 12.48
CA LEU A 69 2.57 0.18 12.21
C LEU A 69 1.59 0.36 13.37
N VAL A 70 1.56 1.57 13.91
CA VAL A 70 0.77 1.92 15.10
C VAL A 70 -0.17 3.09 14.83
N ASP A 71 -1.30 3.14 15.54
CA ASP A 71 -2.14 4.33 15.61
C ASP A 71 -1.35 5.46 16.29
N ARG A 72 -1.30 6.63 15.66
CA ARG A 72 -0.59 7.80 16.20
C ARG A 72 -1.22 8.31 17.50
N ARG A 73 -2.52 8.12 17.71
CA ARG A 73 -3.21 8.63 18.91
C ARG A 73 -2.89 7.79 20.14
N GLN A 74 -2.92 6.47 20.02
CA GLN A 74 -2.77 5.56 21.17
C GLN A 74 -1.45 4.78 21.19
N GLY A 75 -0.69 4.76 20.10
CA GLY A 75 0.53 3.95 19.96
C GLY A 75 0.28 2.45 19.83
N HIS A 76 -0.98 2.02 19.76
CA HIS A 76 -1.34 0.61 19.63
C HIS A 76 -1.16 0.11 18.20
N ARG A 77 -0.80 -1.17 18.08
CA ARG A 77 -0.81 -1.88 16.79
C ARG A 77 -2.21 -1.84 16.18
N LEU A 78 -2.25 -1.70 14.86
CA LEU A 78 -3.50 -1.83 14.13
C LEU A 78 -4.05 -3.26 14.26
N ARG A 79 -5.38 -3.39 14.36
CA ARG A 79 -6.05 -4.69 14.25
C ARG A 79 -5.73 -5.32 12.89
N ALA A 80 -5.68 -6.65 12.84
CA ALA A 80 -5.59 -7.39 11.59
C ALA A 80 -6.72 -6.96 10.64
N LEU A 81 -6.37 -6.74 9.36
CA LEU A 81 -7.36 -6.45 8.34
C LEU A 81 -8.26 -7.67 8.11
N GLU A 82 -9.56 -7.40 8.02
CA GLU A 82 -10.58 -8.42 7.76
C GLU A 82 -11.39 -8.01 6.54
N VAL A 83 -11.69 -8.99 5.67
CA VAL A 83 -12.64 -8.81 4.58
C VAL A 83 -14.01 -9.13 5.14
N LEU A 84 -14.89 -8.14 5.15
CA LEU A 84 -16.25 -8.27 5.65
C LEU A 84 -17.25 -8.10 4.51
N SER A 85 -18.31 -8.90 4.56
CA SER A 85 -19.50 -8.73 3.73
C SER A 85 -20.29 -7.49 4.18
N ALA A 86 -21.21 -7.02 3.33
CA ALA A 86 -22.10 -5.89 3.65
C ALA A 86 -22.95 -6.12 4.91
N ASP A 87 -23.20 -7.40 5.27
CA ASP A 87 -23.90 -7.80 6.49
C ASP A 87 -22.97 -7.94 7.73
N GLY A 88 -21.67 -7.66 7.57
CA GLY A 88 -20.67 -7.73 8.64
C GLY A 88 -20.06 -9.11 8.89
N ARG A 89 -20.48 -10.17 8.18
CA ARG A 89 -19.81 -11.48 8.27
C ARG A 89 -18.41 -11.41 7.68
N ARG A 90 -17.47 -12.10 8.32
CA ARG A 90 -16.13 -12.31 7.76
C ARG A 90 -16.21 -13.22 6.54
N LEU A 91 -15.48 -12.85 5.50
CA LEU A 91 -15.39 -13.60 4.25
C LEU A 91 -13.98 -14.18 4.10
N ASP A 92 -13.91 -15.44 3.71
CA ASP A 92 -12.70 -16.09 3.24
C ASP A 92 -12.66 -16.07 1.69
N PRO A 93 -11.51 -16.41 1.05
CA PRO A 93 -11.41 -16.39 -0.41
C PRO A 93 -12.49 -17.21 -1.12
N GLY A 94 -12.92 -18.33 -0.52
CA GLY A 94 -13.97 -19.20 -1.06
C GLY A 94 -15.38 -18.60 -1.02
N ASP A 95 -15.60 -17.55 -0.23
CA ASP A 95 -16.91 -16.86 -0.12
C ASP A 95 -17.08 -15.74 -1.16
N THR A 96 -16.13 -15.61 -2.10
CA THR A 96 -16.09 -14.48 -3.06
C THR A 96 -16.10 -14.94 -4.50
N THR A 97 -16.83 -14.22 -5.35
CA THR A 97 -16.86 -14.40 -6.81
C THR A 97 -16.74 -13.04 -7.49
N VAL A 98 -16.07 -13.01 -8.64
CA VAL A 98 -15.90 -11.78 -9.43
C VAL A 98 -16.94 -11.75 -10.55
N HIS A 99 -17.84 -10.77 -10.50
CA HIS A 99 -18.82 -10.53 -11.56
C HIS A 99 -18.43 -9.29 -12.36
N LYS A 100 -18.32 -9.44 -13.69
CA LYS A 100 -18.11 -8.29 -14.57
C LYS A 100 -19.43 -7.53 -14.70
N ILE A 101 -19.45 -6.30 -14.23
CA ILE A 101 -20.52 -5.35 -14.53
C ILE A 101 -20.29 -4.77 -15.93
N SER A 102 -21.08 -5.21 -16.90
CA SER A 102 -21.20 -4.57 -18.21
C SER A 102 -22.20 -3.42 -18.09
N THR A 103 -21.72 -2.19 -18.22
CA THR A 103 -22.58 -1.02 -18.42
C THR A 103 -23.27 -1.17 -19.77
N GLN A 104 -24.61 -1.16 -19.78
CA GLN A 104 -25.40 -0.97 -21.00
C GLN A 104 -25.25 0.46 -21.50
#